data_AF-A0A3P7P5G5-F1
#
_entry.id   AF-A0A3P7P5G5-F1
#
_cell.length_a   1.000
_cell.length_b   1.000
_cell.length_c   1.000
_cell.angle_alpha   90.00
_cell.angle_beta   90.00
_cell.angle_gamma   90.00
#
_symmetry.space_group_name_H-M   'P 1'
#
loop_
_entity.id
_entity.type
_entity.pdbx_description
1 polymer ?
#
loop_
_entity_poly.entity_id
_entity_poly.type
_entity_poly.pdbx_seq_one_letter_code
_entity_poly.pdbx_strand_id
1 'polypeptide(L)'
;MQPNASTYDPRTALPSLKVCAGPICYSTDLKTKILDRQGTTVLRDGLSDKINLTNLQCRSTVLINTSTDPKHLLPVQMKIGLNPVETFGCSEAPRYVPPKPSRPLDLCESKSSYTKAVLANDTARTRAFANLTCNSSLPGVEFNALTMRLPNMMEIPNVFEIRCVLRDCRWMFKVNVDLDKLKLIPGKSAYDPLADVVSLQICRGPKCWVGHFNTSILDTNNFLLRGNLTKEPLSLRGLYCRKEVHLVAQEKDVEAEPVRHTIQLHPVEQLNCSQTDIYITPASANKSIPLCSFTSAQLRDTFANEDVYNTFFEGIQCKSSVPGTRFTKRHLQLPNDNLTKQNYTIDCKLYGCQWEFRIFKQPESACILCCCKCLHVHKL
;
A
#
# COMPACT_ATOMS: atom_id res chain seq x y z
N MET A 1 21.72 58.28 -7.97
CA MET A 1 21.73 56.97 -8.66
C MET A 1 21.56 57.21 -10.14
N GLN A 2 22.50 56.75 -10.98
CA GLN A 2 22.26 56.57 -12.42
C GLN A 2 21.86 55.10 -12.60
N PRO A 3 20.67 54.77 -13.12
CA PRO A 3 20.38 53.41 -13.52
C PRO A 3 20.88 53.19 -14.95
N ASN A 4 21.60 52.10 -15.20
CA ASN A 4 21.69 51.56 -16.55
C ASN A 4 20.50 50.63 -16.88
N ALA A 5 19.68 50.22 -15.89
CA ALA A 5 18.47 49.43 -16.12
C ALA A 5 17.38 49.69 -15.06
N SER A 6 16.12 49.69 -15.49
CA SER A 6 14.92 49.71 -14.63
C SER A 6 14.58 48.33 -14.04
N THR A 7 15.22 47.29 -14.55
CA THR A 7 14.92 45.88 -14.23
C THR A 7 16.20 45.06 -14.26
N TYR A 8 16.39 44.20 -13.27
CA TYR A 8 17.59 43.38 -13.08
C TYR A 8 17.24 41.89 -13.07
N ASP A 9 18.12 41.04 -13.61
CA ASP A 9 18.03 39.59 -13.42
C ASP A 9 18.71 39.24 -12.08
N PRO A 10 17.94 38.83 -11.04
CA PRO A 10 18.50 38.54 -9.71
C PRO A 10 19.54 37.41 -9.71
N ARG A 11 19.60 36.59 -10.76
CA ARG A 11 20.56 35.45 -10.87
C ARG A 11 21.96 35.89 -11.24
N THR A 12 22.09 37.03 -11.92
CA THR A 12 23.36 37.47 -12.54
C THR A 12 23.73 38.90 -12.18
N ALA A 13 22.77 39.72 -11.77
CA ALA A 13 22.99 41.14 -11.52
C ALA A 13 23.58 41.39 -10.12
N LEU A 14 24.73 42.08 -10.10
CA LEU A 14 25.35 42.66 -8.91
C LEU A 14 25.48 44.17 -9.11
N PRO A 15 24.38 44.94 -9.03
CA PRO A 15 24.41 46.36 -9.31
C PRO A 15 25.24 47.13 -8.28
N SER A 16 25.98 48.12 -8.75
CA SER A 16 26.72 49.08 -7.92
C SER A 16 25.85 50.31 -7.60
N LEU A 17 25.94 50.78 -6.37
CA LEU A 17 25.20 51.92 -5.84
C LEU A 17 26.04 53.18 -5.80
N LYS A 18 25.40 54.29 -6.18
CA LYS A 18 25.95 55.63 -6.08
C LYS A 18 24.86 56.60 -5.66
N VAL A 19 25.02 57.22 -4.49
CA VAL A 19 24.10 58.21 -3.94
C VAL A 19 24.65 59.59 -4.25
N CYS A 20 23.85 60.48 -4.83
CA CYS A 20 24.30 61.82 -5.21
C CYS A 20 23.48 62.89 -4.51
N ALA A 21 24.15 63.91 -3.98
CA ALA A 21 23.59 65.13 -3.46
C ALA A 21 24.08 66.29 -4.34
N GLY A 22 23.26 66.66 -5.33
CA GLY A 22 23.68 67.61 -6.37
C GLY A 22 24.84 67.05 -7.21
N PRO A 23 25.96 67.81 -7.39
CA PRO A 23 27.10 67.36 -8.18
C PRO A 23 27.98 66.34 -7.44
N ILE A 24 27.82 66.20 -6.13
CA ILE A 24 28.63 65.32 -5.29
C ILE A 24 27.97 63.95 -5.23
N CYS A 25 28.75 62.89 -5.43
CA CYS A 25 28.26 61.54 -5.33
C CYS A 25 29.17 60.66 -4.45
N TYR A 26 28.53 59.83 -3.64
CA TYR A 26 29.14 58.89 -2.72
C TYR A 26 28.95 57.46 -3.22
N SER A 27 30.03 56.68 -3.18
CA SER A 27 30.05 55.25 -3.49
C SER A 27 30.72 54.43 -2.38
N THR A 28 31.09 55.05 -1.26
CA THR A 28 31.63 54.36 -0.08
C THR A 28 30.76 54.68 1.14
N ASP A 29 30.88 53.86 2.19
CA ASP A 29 30.19 54.04 3.48
C ASP A 29 28.66 54.15 3.37
N LEU A 30 28.10 53.54 2.31
CA LEU A 30 26.67 53.47 2.05
C LEU A 30 26.06 52.42 2.99
N LYS A 31 25.17 52.87 3.88
CA LYS A 31 24.30 51.97 4.65
C LYS A 31 23.07 51.64 3.81
N THR A 32 23.06 50.43 3.24
CA THR A 32 21.99 49.99 2.33
C THR A 32 21.08 48.96 3.00
N LYS A 33 19.78 49.10 2.80
CA LYS A 33 18.76 48.12 3.18
C LYS A 33 17.91 47.80 1.97
N ILE A 34 17.67 46.51 1.72
CA ILE A 34 16.66 46.09 0.76
C ILE A 34 15.36 45.87 1.53
N LEU A 35 14.34 46.62 1.18
CA LEU A 35 13.02 46.57 1.75
C LEU A 35 12.05 45.89 0.77
N ASP A 36 11.01 45.26 1.31
CA ASP A 36 9.86 44.86 0.50
C ASP A 36 8.94 46.05 0.21
N ARG A 37 7.85 45.78 -0.52
CA ARG A 37 6.84 46.80 -0.86
C ARG A 37 6.21 47.43 0.39
N GLN A 38 6.25 46.76 1.53
CA GLN A 38 5.70 47.21 2.81
C GLN A 38 6.73 47.95 3.67
N GLY A 39 7.98 48.12 3.19
CA GLY A 39 9.05 48.78 3.93
C GLY A 39 9.76 47.89 4.95
N THR A 40 9.47 46.58 4.99
CA THR A 40 10.14 45.63 5.89
C THR A 40 11.50 45.26 5.32
N THR A 41 12.53 45.24 6.18
CA THR A 41 13.89 44.86 5.74
C THR A 41 13.95 43.37 5.37
N VAL A 42 14.23 43.08 4.11
CA VAL A 42 14.35 41.73 3.54
C VAL A 42 15.80 41.27 3.54
N LEU A 43 16.73 42.17 3.22
CA LEU A 43 18.17 41.93 3.28
C LEU A 43 18.86 43.17 3.86
N ARG A 44 19.81 42.93 4.78
CA ARG A 44 20.76 43.94 5.23
C ARG A 44 22.05 43.68 4.48
N ASP A 45 22.33 44.49 3.48
CA ASP A 45 23.70 44.56 2.96
C ASP A 45 24.47 45.51 3.88
N GLY A 46 25.70 45.15 4.24
CA GLY A 46 26.51 45.93 5.16
C GLY A 46 26.94 47.28 4.56
N LEU A 47 28.13 47.75 4.94
CA LEU A 47 28.80 48.85 4.26
C LEU A 47 29.37 48.32 2.93
N SER A 48 28.55 48.29 1.89
CA SER A 48 28.98 47.92 0.54
C SER A 48 28.27 48.75 -0.52
N ASP A 49 28.99 49.04 -1.59
CA ASP A 49 28.49 49.68 -2.79
C ASP A 49 27.87 48.67 -3.76
N LYS A 50 28.09 47.36 -3.57
CA LYS A 50 27.47 46.31 -4.38
C LYS A 50 26.28 45.72 -3.64
N ILE A 51 25.18 45.51 -4.36
CA ILE A 51 24.00 44.86 -3.82
C ILE A 51 23.96 43.42 -4.28
N ASN A 52 23.79 42.49 -3.34
CA ASN A 52 23.47 41.12 -3.69
C ASN A 52 21.94 40.94 -3.82
N LEU A 53 21.47 40.79 -5.06
CA LEU A 53 20.06 40.54 -5.36
C LEU A 53 19.67 39.06 -5.27
N THR A 54 20.62 38.17 -4.99
CA THR A 54 20.34 36.74 -4.75
C THR A 54 19.60 36.58 -3.42
N ASN A 55 18.68 35.60 -3.33
CA ASN A 55 17.76 35.38 -2.20
C ASN A 55 16.54 36.32 -2.12
N LEU A 56 16.14 36.91 -3.23
CA LEU A 56 14.90 37.69 -3.35
C LEU A 56 13.77 36.88 -4.00
N GLN A 57 13.71 35.57 -3.75
CA GLN A 57 12.73 34.70 -4.39
C GLN A 57 11.29 35.19 -4.17
N CYS A 58 10.49 35.00 -5.21
CA CYS A 58 9.09 35.38 -5.31
C CYS A 58 8.84 36.88 -5.19
N ARG A 59 9.83 37.71 -5.55
CA ARG A 59 9.69 39.17 -5.62
C ARG A 59 9.99 39.66 -7.03
N SER A 60 9.03 40.39 -7.59
CA SER A 60 9.14 41.10 -8.87
C SER A 60 9.65 42.53 -8.70
N THR A 61 9.59 43.07 -7.49
CA THR A 61 10.08 44.41 -7.18
C THR A 61 10.57 44.51 -5.74
N VAL A 62 11.61 45.30 -5.50
CA VAL A 62 12.09 45.65 -4.17
C VAL A 62 12.40 47.15 -4.06
N LEU A 63 12.46 47.64 -2.84
CA LEU A 63 12.87 49.01 -2.53
C LEU A 63 14.29 48.98 -1.97
N ILE A 64 15.21 49.68 -2.62
CA ILE A 64 16.55 49.91 -2.09
C ILE A 64 16.49 51.21 -1.30
N ASN A 65 16.85 51.15 -0.03
CA ASN A 65 16.95 52.29 0.86
C ASN A 65 18.40 52.49 1.29
N THR A 66 19.01 53.60 0.89
CA THR A 66 20.43 53.86 1.15
C THR A 66 20.64 55.22 1.81
N SER A 67 21.53 55.27 2.79
CA SER A 67 21.97 56.49 3.46
C SER A 67 23.49 56.54 3.62
N THR A 68 24.06 57.74 3.54
CA THR A 68 25.41 58.07 4.01
C THR A 68 25.34 58.55 5.47
N ASP A 69 26.24 58.15 6.36
CA ASP A 69 26.19 58.54 7.78
C ASP A 69 27.33 59.52 8.18
N PRO A 70 27.16 60.47 9.14
CA PRO A 70 25.92 60.94 9.83
C PRO A 70 25.73 62.48 9.81
N LYS A 71 24.50 62.96 9.57
CA LYS A 71 23.76 63.93 10.44
C LYS A 71 22.50 64.55 9.79
N HIS A 72 22.41 64.71 8.47
CA HIS A 72 21.30 65.52 7.91
C HIS A 72 20.74 65.09 6.54
N LEU A 73 20.99 63.86 6.06
CA LEU A 73 20.42 63.43 4.79
C LEU A 73 19.33 62.38 5.00
N LEU A 74 18.14 62.70 4.49
CA LEU A 74 17.04 61.74 4.39
C LEU A 74 17.51 60.53 3.55
N PRO A 75 17.12 59.31 3.93
CA PRO A 75 17.42 58.12 3.16
C PRO A 75 16.92 58.26 1.71
N VAL A 76 17.76 57.89 0.73
CA VAL A 76 17.35 57.83 -0.67
C VAL A 76 16.74 56.46 -0.94
N GLN A 77 15.50 56.46 -1.43
CA GLN A 77 14.78 55.25 -1.78
C GLN A 77 14.65 55.12 -3.29
N MET A 78 14.85 53.91 -3.80
CA MET A 78 14.64 53.58 -5.21
C MET A 78 13.91 52.25 -5.34
N LYS A 79 12.89 52.21 -6.20
CA LYS A 79 12.22 50.98 -6.59
C LYS A 79 12.92 50.36 -7.80
N ILE A 80 13.25 49.08 -7.71
CA ILE A 80 13.79 48.30 -8.84
C ILE A 80 12.90 47.10 -9.16
N GLY A 81 12.82 46.77 -10.45
CA GLY A 81 12.19 45.54 -10.93
C GLY A 81 13.17 44.37 -10.94
N LEU A 82 12.67 43.16 -10.69
CA LEU A 82 13.40 41.90 -10.79
C LEU A 82 12.73 41.04 -11.88
N ASN A 83 13.47 40.68 -12.92
CA ASN A 83 12.96 39.87 -14.03
C ASN A 83 14.06 38.95 -14.60
N PRO A 84 13.81 37.63 -14.71
CA PRO A 84 12.60 36.93 -14.29
C PRO A 84 12.41 36.91 -12.77
N VAL A 85 11.15 36.79 -12.34
CA VAL A 85 10.85 36.51 -10.93
C VAL A 85 11.37 35.13 -10.60
N GLU A 86 12.41 35.06 -9.77
CA GLU A 86 12.89 33.77 -9.27
C GLU A 86 11.82 33.10 -8.42
N THR A 87 11.60 31.81 -8.65
CA THR A 87 10.64 31.01 -7.87
C THR A 87 11.36 29.91 -7.12
N PHE A 88 10.71 29.35 -6.10
CA PHE A 88 11.21 28.13 -5.44
C PHE A 88 11.02 26.87 -6.31
N GLY A 89 10.39 26.99 -7.49
CA GLY A 89 10.12 25.85 -8.38
C GLY A 89 9.25 24.79 -7.71
N CYS A 90 8.24 25.21 -6.96
CA CYS A 90 7.27 24.30 -6.33
C CYS A 90 6.52 23.53 -7.43
N SER A 91 6.42 22.21 -7.26
CA SER A 91 5.80 21.29 -8.18
C SER A 91 4.29 21.45 -8.18
N GLU A 92 3.72 21.51 -9.38
CA GLU A 92 2.26 21.50 -9.62
C GLU A 92 1.72 20.10 -9.89
N ALA A 93 2.58 19.07 -9.80
CA ALA A 93 2.19 17.69 -10.03
C ALA A 93 1.14 17.22 -8.98
N PRO A 94 0.18 16.36 -9.39
CA PRO A 94 -0.82 15.84 -8.47
C PRO A 94 -0.19 14.97 -7.38
N ARG A 95 -0.74 15.09 -6.17
CA ARG A 95 -0.34 14.33 -4.99
C ARG A 95 -1.37 13.25 -4.71
N TYR A 96 -0.89 12.07 -4.33
CA TYR A 96 -1.72 10.89 -4.02
C TYR A 96 -1.43 10.46 -2.59
N VAL A 97 -2.42 10.58 -1.72
CA VAL A 97 -2.23 10.49 -0.27
C VAL A 97 -3.31 9.58 0.34
N PRO A 98 -2.99 8.84 1.41
CA PRO A 98 -3.99 8.03 2.07
C PRO A 98 -4.95 8.94 2.85
N PRO A 99 -6.14 8.45 3.26
CA PRO A 99 -7.09 9.25 4.03
C PRO A 99 -6.55 9.77 5.36
N LYS A 100 -5.68 8.99 6.00
CA LYS A 100 -5.02 9.35 7.27
C LYS A 100 -3.50 9.30 7.07
N PRO A 101 -2.89 10.36 6.51
CA PRO A 101 -1.45 10.39 6.35
C PRO A 101 -0.78 10.49 7.73
N SER A 102 0.28 9.70 7.94
CA SER A 102 1.04 9.69 9.19
C SER A 102 1.78 11.01 9.47
N ARG A 103 1.99 11.83 8.43
CA ARG A 103 2.63 13.14 8.53
C ARG A 103 1.83 14.21 7.77
N PRO A 104 1.91 15.48 8.20
CA PRO A 104 1.38 16.59 7.41
C PRO A 104 1.96 16.60 6.00
N LEU A 105 1.16 17.05 5.04
CA LEU A 105 1.54 17.12 3.63
C LEU A 105 2.24 18.45 3.35
N ASP A 106 3.42 18.43 2.74
CA ASP A 106 4.13 19.65 2.37
C ASP A 106 3.36 20.43 1.30
N LEU A 107 3.38 21.76 1.34
CA LEU A 107 2.72 22.63 0.37
C LEU A 107 3.60 22.96 -0.84
N CYS A 108 4.90 22.69 -0.75
CA CYS A 108 5.87 22.87 -1.82
C CYS A 108 6.85 21.69 -1.87
N GLU A 109 6.89 21.00 -3.00
CA GLU A 109 7.95 20.04 -3.34
C GLU A 109 8.73 20.60 -4.53
N SER A 110 10.06 20.52 -4.54
CA SER A 110 10.86 21.04 -5.65
C SER A 110 11.96 20.06 -6.06
N LYS A 111 12.31 20.07 -7.35
CA LYS A 111 13.47 19.35 -7.88
C LYS A 111 14.78 20.13 -7.73
N SER A 112 14.70 21.44 -7.49
CA SER A 112 15.87 22.31 -7.28
C SER A 112 16.64 21.90 -6.02
N SER A 113 17.95 21.68 -6.15
CA SER A 113 18.83 21.37 -5.03
C SER A 113 18.83 22.48 -3.97
N TYR A 114 18.83 23.74 -4.42
CA TYR A 114 18.75 24.91 -3.55
C TYR A 114 17.44 24.89 -2.75
N THR A 115 16.29 24.73 -3.42
CA THR A 115 15.00 24.73 -2.72
C THR A 115 14.91 23.57 -1.75
N LYS A 116 15.37 22.36 -2.12
CA LYS A 116 15.43 21.23 -1.19
C LYS A 116 16.26 21.54 0.06
N ALA A 117 17.39 22.21 -0.08
CA ALA A 117 18.21 22.63 1.06
C ALA A 117 17.51 23.65 1.95
N VAL A 118 16.78 24.62 1.37
CA VAL A 118 15.96 25.58 2.11
C VAL A 118 14.83 24.87 2.87
N LEU A 119 14.15 23.93 2.21
CA LEU A 119 13.04 23.15 2.80
C LEU A 119 13.51 22.22 3.92
N ALA A 120 14.74 21.72 3.88
CA ALA A 120 15.30 20.84 4.90
C ALA A 120 15.73 21.57 6.19
N ASN A 121 15.90 22.90 6.15
CA ASN A 121 16.31 23.69 7.32
C ASN A 121 15.12 24.49 7.86
N ASP A 122 14.65 24.20 9.07
CA ASP A 122 13.45 24.81 9.65
C ASP A 122 13.49 26.33 9.73
N THR A 123 14.64 26.91 10.12
CA THR A 123 14.80 28.36 10.23
C THR A 123 14.80 29.01 8.85
N ALA A 124 15.48 28.41 7.87
CA ALA A 124 15.50 28.90 6.51
C ALA A 124 14.11 28.76 5.85
N ARG A 125 13.45 27.62 6.01
CA ARG A 125 12.10 27.32 5.56
C ARG A 125 11.09 28.34 6.09
N THR A 126 11.07 28.55 7.39
CA THR A 126 10.15 29.50 8.04
C THR A 126 10.35 30.92 7.54
N ARG A 127 11.62 31.35 7.37
CA ARG A 127 11.93 32.68 6.83
C ARG A 127 11.55 32.80 5.34
N ALA A 128 11.85 31.79 4.54
CA ALA A 128 11.66 31.79 3.10
C ALA A 128 10.18 31.83 2.72
N PHE A 129 9.36 31.04 3.43
CA PHE A 129 7.92 30.91 3.23
C PHE A 129 7.09 31.72 4.22
N ALA A 130 7.71 32.72 4.87
CA ALA A 130 6.98 33.69 5.68
C ALA A 130 5.91 34.38 4.82
N ASN A 131 4.70 34.46 5.36
CA ASN A 131 3.51 35.01 4.69
C ASN A 131 3.03 34.19 3.47
N LEU A 132 3.38 32.91 3.39
CA LEU A 132 2.70 31.98 2.50
C LEU A 132 1.21 31.94 2.85
N THR A 133 0.35 32.15 1.86
CA THR A 133 -1.09 31.94 1.99
C THR A 133 -1.50 30.83 1.05
N CYS A 134 -2.18 29.81 1.56
CA CYS A 134 -2.73 28.73 0.76
C CYS A 134 -4.20 28.54 1.10
N ASN A 135 -5.01 28.27 0.07
CA ASN A 135 -6.43 27.96 0.21
C ASN A 135 -6.70 26.60 -0.42
N SER A 136 -7.68 25.89 0.15
CA SER A 136 -8.17 24.60 -0.35
C SER A 136 -9.57 24.77 -0.93
N SER A 137 -9.88 24.04 -2.01
CA SER A 137 -11.27 23.88 -2.47
C SER A 137 -12.08 22.93 -1.58
N LEU A 138 -11.42 22.09 -0.77
CA LEU A 138 -12.06 21.23 0.24
C LEU A 138 -12.15 21.98 1.59
N PRO A 139 -13.36 22.16 2.15
CA PRO A 139 -13.53 22.74 3.49
C PRO A 139 -12.86 21.91 4.60
N GLY A 140 -12.37 22.58 5.64
CA GLY A 140 -11.78 21.91 6.82
C GLY A 140 -10.33 21.46 6.67
N VAL A 141 -9.68 21.71 5.52
CA VAL A 141 -8.22 21.54 5.40
C VAL A 141 -7.51 22.59 6.25
N GLU A 142 -6.66 22.13 7.16
CA GLU A 142 -5.87 22.99 8.03
C GLU A 142 -4.50 23.25 7.43
N PHE A 143 -4.07 24.51 7.43
CA PHE A 143 -2.75 24.91 6.98
C PHE A 143 -1.89 25.34 8.18
N ASN A 144 -0.66 24.83 8.24
CA ASN A 144 0.33 25.27 9.20
C ASN A 144 1.67 25.51 8.49
N ALA A 145 2.02 26.79 8.32
CA ALA A 145 3.19 27.24 7.58
C ALA A 145 3.27 26.61 6.18
N LEU A 146 4.22 25.70 5.96
CA LEU A 146 4.42 25.00 4.69
C LEU A 146 3.79 23.61 4.65
N THR A 147 2.91 23.28 5.58
CA THR A 147 2.26 21.97 5.63
C THR A 147 0.75 22.10 5.72
N MET A 148 0.04 21.04 5.34
CA MET A 148 -1.39 20.93 5.53
C MET A 148 -1.78 19.60 6.16
N ARG A 149 -2.93 19.61 6.83
CA ARG A 149 -3.59 18.42 7.36
C ARG A 149 -4.96 18.27 6.72
N LEU A 150 -5.30 17.02 6.40
CA LEU A 150 -6.62 16.67 5.88
C LEU A 150 -7.66 16.74 7.01
N PRO A 151 -8.92 17.08 6.70
CA PRO A 151 -10.00 17.01 7.69
C PRO A 151 -10.19 15.57 8.17
N ASN A 152 -10.58 15.42 9.44
CA ASN A 152 -10.83 14.10 10.05
C ASN A 152 -12.00 13.34 9.39
N MET A 153 -12.95 14.07 8.81
CA MET A 153 -14.11 13.53 8.12
C MET A 153 -14.16 14.09 6.70
N MET A 154 -14.13 13.20 5.72
CA MET A 154 -14.27 13.50 4.30
C MET A 154 -14.72 12.25 3.55
N GLU A 155 -15.45 12.43 2.44
CA GLU A 155 -15.78 11.33 1.54
C GLU A 155 -14.53 10.82 0.84
N ILE A 156 -14.44 9.51 0.63
CA ILE A 156 -13.31 8.84 -0.02
C ILE A 156 -13.86 7.96 -1.16
N PRO A 157 -13.36 8.08 -2.41
CA PRO A 157 -12.24 8.93 -2.84
C PRO A 157 -12.60 10.41 -2.90
N ASN A 158 -11.59 11.29 -2.75
CA ASN A 158 -11.75 12.74 -2.87
C ASN A 158 -10.65 13.36 -3.74
N VAL A 159 -11.00 14.40 -4.49
CA VAL A 159 -10.05 15.18 -5.28
C VAL A 159 -10.33 16.66 -5.08
N PHE A 160 -9.31 17.40 -4.66
CA PHE A 160 -9.42 18.84 -4.43
C PHE A 160 -8.14 19.59 -4.81
N GLU A 161 -8.24 20.90 -4.92
CA GLU A 161 -7.14 21.78 -5.34
C GLU A 161 -6.62 22.59 -4.16
N ILE A 162 -5.29 22.75 -4.12
CA ILE A 162 -4.61 23.68 -3.24
C ILE A 162 -4.01 24.81 -4.10
N ARG A 163 -4.30 26.05 -3.71
CA ARG A 163 -3.78 27.26 -4.37
C ARG A 163 -2.93 28.01 -3.38
N CYS A 164 -1.65 28.17 -3.70
CA CYS A 164 -0.68 28.83 -2.84
C CYS A 164 -0.16 30.11 -3.48
N VAL A 165 0.01 31.14 -2.66
CA VAL A 165 0.56 32.44 -3.04
C VAL A 165 1.65 32.80 -2.04
N LEU A 166 2.87 32.97 -2.54
CA LEU A 166 3.98 33.52 -1.77
C LEU A 166 4.42 34.79 -2.48
N ARG A 167 4.05 35.95 -1.94
CA ARG A 167 4.40 37.25 -2.53
C ARG A 167 3.92 37.32 -3.99
N ASP A 168 4.84 37.41 -4.96
CA ASP A 168 4.51 37.46 -6.39
C ASP A 168 4.48 36.06 -7.06
N CYS A 169 4.92 34.99 -6.37
CA CYS A 169 4.80 33.61 -6.87
C CYS A 169 3.41 33.03 -6.59
N ARG A 170 2.95 32.19 -7.52
CA ARG A 170 1.74 31.38 -7.36
C ARG A 170 2.01 29.97 -7.88
N TRP A 171 1.42 28.98 -7.23
CA TRP A 171 1.39 27.61 -7.73
C TRP A 171 0.12 26.91 -7.28
N MET A 172 -0.28 25.90 -8.06
CA MET A 172 -1.48 25.11 -7.80
C MET A 172 -1.19 23.63 -7.98
N PHE A 173 -1.74 22.78 -7.13
CA PHE A 173 -1.65 21.33 -7.29
C PHE A 173 -2.92 20.63 -6.81
N LYS A 174 -3.17 19.46 -7.37
CA LYS A 174 -4.28 18.58 -6.98
C LYS A 174 -3.86 17.61 -5.89
N VAL A 175 -4.76 17.35 -4.95
CA VAL A 175 -4.64 16.33 -3.93
C VAL A 175 -5.69 15.28 -4.20
N ASN A 176 -5.24 14.04 -4.41
CA ASN A 176 -6.10 12.88 -4.62
C ASN A 176 -5.99 12.01 -3.36
N VAL A 177 -7.09 11.89 -2.65
CA VAL A 177 -7.20 11.04 -1.46
C VAL A 177 -7.94 9.78 -1.88
N ASP A 178 -7.25 8.64 -1.81
CA ASP A 178 -7.80 7.34 -2.18
C ASP A 178 -7.29 6.28 -1.21
N LEU A 179 -8.05 5.19 -1.09
CA LEU A 179 -7.62 4.01 -0.37
C LEU A 179 -6.57 3.25 -1.19
N ASP A 180 -5.63 2.65 -0.47
CA ASP A 180 -4.67 1.75 -1.07
C ASP A 180 -5.39 0.50 -1.58
N LYS A 181 -5.03 0.04 -2.77
CA LYS A 181 -5.62 -1.13 -3.44
C LYS A 181 -4.52 -2.12 -3.78
N LEU A 182 -4.75 -3.39 -3.47
CA LEU A 182 -3.83 -4.45 -3.86
C LEU A 182 -4.08 -4.79 -5.33
N LYS A 183 -3.00 -4.77 -6.12
CA LYS A 183 -2.98 -5.14 -7.51
C LYS A 183 -2.12 -6.39 -7.67
N LEU A 184 -2.67 -7.36 -8.40
CA LEU A 184 -2.03 -8.65 -8.68
C LEU A 184 -1.39 -8.63 -10.06
N ILE A 185 -0.24 -9.30 -10.17
CA ILE A 185 0.49 -9.48 -11.42
C ILE A 185 0.84 -10.96 -11.59
N PRO A 186 0.41 -11.62 -12.69
CA PRO A 186 -0.46 -11.08 -13.73
C PRO A 186 -1.88 -10.81 -13.22
N GLY A 187 -2.54 -9.77 -13.72
CA GLY A 187 -3.93 -9.48 -13.35
C GLY A 187 -4.89 -10.40 -14.11
N LYS A 188 -5.52 -11.33 -13.40
CA LYS A 188 -6.53 -12.26 -13.95
C LYS A 188 -7.85 -12.15 -13.20
N SER A 189 -8.95 -12.52 -13.87
CA SER A 189 -10.27 -12.64 -13.25
C SER A 189 -10.40 -13.89 -12.37
N ALA A 190 -9.66 -14.95 -12.70
CA ALA A 190 -9.51 -16.16 -11.89
C ALA A 190 -8.09 -16.72 -12.08
N TYR A 191 -7.55 -17.32 -11.02
CA TYR A 191 -6.20 -17.85 -10.97
C TYR A 191 -6.23 -19.37 -10.83
N ASP A 192 -5.36 -20.06 -11.57
CA ASP A 192 -5.17 -21.49 -11.42
C ASP A 192 -4.23 -21.75 -10.23
N PRO A 193 -4.70 -22.33 -9.11
CA PRO A 193 -3.86 -22.58 -7.95
C PRO A 193 -2.67 -23.51 -8.24
N LEU A 194 -2.72 -24.35 -9.27
CA LEU A 194 -1.65 -25.29 -9.61
C LEU A 194 -0.55 -24.68 -10.48
N ALA A 195 -0.91 -23.71 -11.34
CA ALA A 195 -0.02 -23.14 -12.33
C ALA A 195 0.39 -21.70 -12.05
N ASP A 196 -0.48 -20.91 -11.41
CA ASP A 196 -0.27 -19.48 -11.26
C ASP A 196 0.55 -19.14 -10.01
N VAL A 197 1.44 -18.16 -10.22
CA VAL A 197 2.14 -17.44 -9.16
C VAL A 197 1.83 -15.97 -9.31
N VAL A 198 1.67 -15.26 -8.19
CA VAL A 198 1.24 -13.86 -8.17
C VAL A 198 2.25 -12.97 -7.45
N SER A 199 2.59 -11.85 -8.07
CA SER A 199 3.30 -10.74 -7.44
C SER A 199 2.31 -9.67 -7.00
N LEU A 200 2.63 -8.95 -5.92
CA LEU A 200 1.76 -7.94 -5.34
C LEU A 200 2.31 -6.54 -5.57
N GLN A 201 1.40 -5.62 -5.82
CA GLN A 201 1.65 -4.19 -5.78
C GLN A 201 0.57 -3.52 -4.96
N ILE A 202 0.95 -2.55 -4.13
CA ILE A 202 -0.02 -1.65 -3.53
C ILE A 202 -0.08 -0.40 -4.40
N CYS A 203 -1.29 -0.03 -4.79
CA CYS A 203 -1.56 1.11 -5.67
C CYS A 203 -2.44 2.13 -4.96
N ARG A 204 -2.07 3.41 -5.09
CA ARG A 204 -2.88 4.56 -4.71
C ARG A 204 -3.10 5.42 -5.95
N GLY A 205 -4.32 5.38 -6.48
CA GLY A 205 -4.59 5.92 -7.81
C GLY A 205 -3.65 5.30 -8.88
N PRO A 206 -2.93 6.10 -9.67
CA PRO A 206 -2.00 5.61 -10.69
C PRO A 206 -0.61 5.25 -10.14
N LYS A 207 -0.31 5.55 -8.86
CA LYS A 207 0.99 5.26 -8.26
C LYS A 207 0.94 3.88 -7.62
N CYS A 208 1.70 2.94 -8.16
CA CYS A 208 1.89 1.62 -7.60
C CYS A 208 3.33 1.46 -7.12
N TRP A 209 3.53 0.77 -6.01
CA TRP A 209 4.84 0.39 -5.53
C TRP A 209 4.89 -1.09 -5.18
N VAL A 210 6.09 -1.64 -5.36
CA VAL A 210 6.46 -2.97 -4.88
C VAL A 210 7.23 -2.75 -3.58
N GLY A 211 6.98 -3.57 -2.57
CA GLY A 211 7.63 -3.47 -1.28
C GLY A 211 7.73 -4.82 -0.60
N HIS A 212 8.41 -4.85 0.54
CA HIS A 212 8.43 -6.03 1.41
C HIS A 212 7.14 -6.07 2.23
N PHE A 213 6.06 -6.49 1.59
CA PHE A 213 4.76 -6.63 2.25
C PHE A 213 4.75 -7.89 3.11
N ASN A 214 4.25 -7.76 4.35
CA ASN A 214 3.80 -8.92 5.10
C ASN A 214 2.46 -9.36 4.52
N THR A 215 2.44 -10.50 3.85
CA THR A 215 1.24 -11.00 3.17
C THR A 215 0.67 -12.21 3.90
N SER A 216 -0.65 -12.25 4.01
CA SER A 216 -1.41 -13.42 4.43
C SER A 216 -2.51 -13.76 3.43
N ILE A 217 -2.85 -15.05 3.41
CA ILE A 217 -3.99 -15.60 2.66
C ILE A 217 -5.00 -16.05 3.69
N LEU A 218 -6.19 -15.49 3.63
CA LEU A 218 -7.32 -15.85 4.48
C LEU A 218 -8.41 -16.52 3.64
N ASP A 219 -9.21 -17.37 4.26
CA ASP A 219 -10.44 -17.84 3.66
C ASP A 219 -11.55 -16.78 3.73
N THR A 220 -12.71 -17.06 3.13
CA THR A 220 -13.88 -16.15 3.11
C THR A 220 -14.48 -15.87 4.49
N ASN A 221 -14.15 -16.67 5.50
CA ASN A 221 -14.54 -16.48 6.90
C ASN A 221 -13.42 -15.80 7.72
N ASN A 222 -12.39 -15.25 7.07
CA ASN A 222 -11.18 -14.66 7.66
C ASN A 222 -10.29 -15.65 8.43
N PHE A 223 -10.43 -16.97 8.20
CA PHE A 223 -9.51 -17.94 8.78
C PHE A 223 -8.15 -17.89 8.09
N LEU A 224 -7.06 -17.86 8.86
CA LEU A 224 -5.69 -17.78 8.33
C LEU A 224 -5.29 -19.11 7.66
N LEU A 225 -5.18 -19.10 6.33
CA LEU A 225 -4.71 -20.25 5.55
C LEU A 225 -3.17 -20.25 5.47
N ARG A 226 -2.57 -19.08 5.24
CA ARG A 226 -1.12 -18.87 5.20
C ARG A 226 -0.76 -17.48 5.70
N GLY A 227 0.27 -17.36 6.53
CA GLY A 227 0.75 -16.08 7.05
C GLY A 227 2.23 -15.85 6.78
N ASN A 228 2.68 -14.62 7.00
CA ASN A 228 4.08 -14.20 6.93
C ASN A 228 4.76 -14.51 5.58
N LEU A 229 3.99 -14.38 4.49
CA LEU A 229 4.49 -14.57 3.14
C LEU A 229 5.23 -13.30 2.72
N THR A 230 6.55 -13.32 2.89
CA THR A 230 7.45 -12.19 2.57
C THR A 230 8.24 -12.40 1.28
N LYS A 231 8.15 -13.60 0.69
CA LYS A 231 8.82 -13.96 -0.58
C LYS A 231 7.83 -13.81 -1.73
N GLU A 232 8.21 -13.01 -2.71
CA GLU A 232 7.54 -12.96 -4.01
C GLU A 232 8.31 -13.77 -5.06
N PRO A 233 7.64 -14.40 -6.04
CA PRO A 233 6.18 -14.43 -6.23
C PRO A 233 5.48 -15.43 -5.28
N LEU A 234 4.21 -15.18 -4.98
CA LEU A 234 3.39 -15.99 -4.10
C LEU A 234 2.78 -17.18 -4.86
N SER A 235 2.93 -18.38 -4.31
CA SER A 235 2.26 -19.57 -4.83
C SER A 235 0.85 -19.71 -4.24
N LEU A 236 -0.12 -19.91 -5.13
CA LEU A 236 -1.53 -20.18 -4.78
C LEU A 236 -1.82 -21.67 -4.56
N ARG A 237 -0.83 -22.54 -4.79
CA ARG A 237 -0.98 -24.00 -4.64
C ARG A 237 -1.23 -24.37 -3.20
N GLY A 238 -2.05 -25.37 -2.93
CA GLY A 238 -2.39 -25.87 -1.60
C GLY A 238 -3.52 -25.09 -0.92
N LEU A 239 -4.32 -24.37 -1.70
CA LEU A 239 -5.58 -23.73 -1.28
C LEU A 239 -6.77 -24.65 -1.60
N TYR A 240 -6.61 -25.95 -1.30
CA TYR A 240 -7.50 -27.03 -1.70
C TYR A 240 -8.97 -26.70 -1.41
N CYS A 241 -9.84 -27.06 -2.35
CA CYS A 241 -11.29 -26.89 -2.27
C CYS A 241 -11.81 -25.46 -2.20
N ARG A 242 -10.95 -24.43 -2.19
CA ARG A 242 -11.39 -23.03 -2.18
C ARG A 242 -11.64 -22.52 -3.59
N LYS A 243 -12.77 -21.84 -3.76
CA LYS A 243 -13.11 -21.07 -4.97
C LYS A 243 -12.68 -19.62 -4.87
N GLU A 244 -12.52 -19.13 -3.65
CA GLU A 244 -12.22 -17.74 -3.36
C GLU A 244 -11.38 -17.67 -2.08
N VAL A 245 -10.41 -16.76 -2.07
CA VAL A 245 -9.63 -16.41 -0.87
C VAL A 245 -9.38 -14.90 -0.82
N HIS A 246 -9.10 -14.39 0.38
CA HIS A 246 -8.67 -13.01 0.58
C HIS A 246 -7.16 -12.93 0.72
N LEU A 247 -6.52 -12.14 -0.13
CA LEU A 247 -5.15 -11.71 0.04
C LEU A 247 -5.14 -10.44 0.88
N VAL A 248 -4.30 -10.44 1.91
CA VAL A 248 -4.12 -9.31 2.81
C VAL A 248 -2.65 -8.95 2.82
N ALA A 249 -2.33 -7.70 2.48
CA ALA A 249 -0.97 -7.19 2.45
C ALA A 249 -0.84 -6.00 3.40
N GLN A 250 0.21 -6.01 4.21
CA GLN A 250 0.56 -4.91 5.09
C GLN A 250 2.02 -4.52 4.85
N GLU A 251 2.27 -3.22 4.73
CA GLU A 251 3.65 -2.73 4.65
C GLU A 251 4.35 -2.94 6.00
N LYS A 252 5.58 -3.45 5.95
CA LYS A 252 6.35 -3.73 7.16
C LYS A 252 6.66 -2.41 7.89
N ASP A 253 6.52 -2.42 9.21
CA ASP A 253 6.83 -1.29 10.10
C ASP A 253 5.92 -0.04 9.90
N VAL A 254 4.76 -0.22 9.25
CA VAL A 254 3.74 0.82 9.09
C VAL A 254 2.45 0.42 9.81
N GLU A 255 2.03 1.24 10.78
CA GLU A 255 0.72 1.13 11.45
C GLU A 255 -0.44 1.61 10.54
N ALA A 256 -0.44 1.18 9.29
CA ALA A 256 -1.55 1.41 8.37
C ALA A 256 -2.50 0.22 8.39
N GLU A 257 -3.77 0.47 8.06
CA GLU A 257 -4.74 -0.59 7.83
C GLU A 257 -4.26 -1.50 6.69
N PRO A 258 -4.36 -2.83 6.85
CA PRO A 258 -3.90 -3.76 5.84
C PRO A 258 -4.81 -3.72 4.60
N VAL A 259 -4.21 -3.80 3.43
CA VAL A 259 -4.92 -3.74 2.15
C VAL A 259 -5.41 -5.15 1.80
N ARG A 260 -6.69 -5.27 1.47
CA ARG A 260 -7.35 -6.54 1.18
C ARG A 260 -7.77 -6.63 -0.28
N HIS A 261 -7.66 -7.82 -0.86
CA HIS A 261 -8.18 -8.11 -2.18
C HIS A 261 -8.64 -9.56 -2.29
N THR A 262 -9.81 -9.75 -2.89
CA THR A 262 -10.41 -11.06 -3.08
C THR A 262 -10.00 -11.63 -4.42
N ILE A 263 -9.51 -12.87 -4.44
CA ILE A 263 -9.17 -13.58 -5.68
C ILE A 263 -10.07 -14.79 -5.87
N GLN A 264 -10.46 -15.03 -7.12
CA GLN A 264 -11.13 -16.26 -7.53
C GLN A 264 -10.10 -17.30 -7.94
N LEU A 265 -10.33 -18.55 -7.54
CA LEU A 265 -9.51 -19.70 -7.85
C LEU A 265 -10.26 -20.62 -8.81
N HIS A 266 -9.67 -20.87 -9.98
CA HIS A 266 -10.23 -21.74 -10.98
C HIS A 266 -9.14 -22.38 -11.86
N PRO A 267 -9.14 -23.73 -12.03
CA PRO A 267 -10.05 -24.68 -11.40
C PRO A 267 -9.83 -24.81 -9.89
N VAL A 268 -10.80 -25.38 -9.18
CA VAL A 268 -10.65 -25.65 -7.74
C VAL A 268 -9.68 -26.82 -7.57
N GLU A 269 -8.60 -26.60 -6.82
CA GLU A 269 -7.63 -27.65 -6.49
C GLU A 269 -8.30 -28.73 -5.64
N GLN A 270 -8.33 -29.98 -6.13
CA GLN A 270 -9.03 -31.08 -5.48
C GLN A 270 -8.15 -31.75 -4.41
N LEU A 271 -8.77 -32.28 -3.34
CA LEU A 271 -8.08 -33.09 -2.32
C LEU A 271 -7.74 -34.51 -2.79
N ASN A 272 -8.24 -34.93 -3.96
CA ASN A 272 -8.02 -36.26 -4.55
C ASN A 272 -8.24 -37.40 -3.53
N CYS A 273 -9.37 -37.35 -2.83
CA CYS A 273 -9.83 -38.43 -1.96
C CYS A 273 -10.04 -39.70 -2.80
N SER A 274 -9.58 -40.84 -2.27
CA SER A 274 -9.80 -42.14 -2.89
C SER A 274 -11.29 -42.41 -3.01
N GLN A 275 -11.71 -42.83 -4.20
CA GLN A 275 -13.08 -43.29 -4.48
C GLN A 275 -13.17 -44.83 -4.50
N THR A 276 -12.11 -45.51 -4.03
CA THR A 276 -12.08 -46.97 -3.97
C THR A 276 -13.14 -47.50 -3.01
N ASP A 277 -13.85 -48.53 -3.46
CA ASP A 277 -14.83 -49.24 -2.65
C ASP A 277 -14.20 -49.79 -1.35
N ILE A 278 -14.86 -49.53 -0.23
CA ILE A 278 -14.42 -49.99 1.10
C ILE A 278 -15.22 -51.24 1.46
N TYR A 279 -14.52 -52.36 1.68
CA TYR A 279 -15.13 -53.60 2.11
C TYR A 279 -14.90 -53.82 3.60
N ILE A 280 -15.96 -54.08 4.35
CA ILE A 280 -15.89 -54.27 5.80
C ILE A 280 -16.72 -55.48 6.24
N THR A 281 -16.28 -56.11 7.33
CA THR A 281 -17.03 -57.15 8.06
C THR A 281 -17.94 -56.50 9.12
N PRO A 282 -18.93 -57.22 9.67
CA PRO A 282 -19.76 -56.72 10.75
C PRO A 282 -18.94 -56.32 11.98
N ALA A 283 -17.88 -57.09 12.31
CA ALA A 283 -16.96 -56.74 13.40
C ALA A 283 -16.20 -55.43 13.15
N SER A 284 -15.88 -55.10 11.90
CA SER A 284 -15.17 -53.88 11.53
C SER A 284 -16.09 -52.66 11.36
N ALA A 285 -17.40 -52.87 11.23
CA ALA A 285 -18.39 -51.80 11.08
C ALA A 285 -18.47 -50.85 12.30
N ASN A 286 -18.02 -51.31 13.47
CA ASN A 286 -17.96 -50.52 14.70
C ASN A 286 -16.77 -49.54 14.72
N LYS A 287 -15.80 -49.67 13.80
CA LYS A 287 -14.64 -48.79 13.72
C LYS A 287 -14.98 -47.51 12.93
N SER A 288 -14.34 -46.41 13.31
CA SER A 288 -14.42 -45.14 12.59
C SER A 288 -13.78 -45.28 11.21
N ILE A 289 -14.53 -44.94 10.15
CA ILE A 289 -14.07 -44.98 8.76
C ILE A 289 -13.76 -43.55 8.31
N PRO A 290 -12.57 -43.24 7.77
CA PRO A 290 -12.22 -41.88 7.36
C PRO A 290 -13.09 -41.38 6.20
N LEU A 291 -13.48 -40.10 6.24
CA LEU A 291 -14.31 -39.45 5.20
C LEU A 291 -13.54 -39.19 3.91
N CYS A 292 -12.21 -39.10 3.98
CA CYS A 292 -11.34 -38.92 2.83
C CYS A 292 -10.05 -39.71 3.07
N SER A 293 -9.72 -40.62 2.14
CA SER A 293 -8.43 -41.30 2.11
C SER A 293 -7.56 -40.65 1.03
N PHE A 294 -6.54 -39.90 1.43
CA PHE A 294 -5.73 -39.12 0.49
C PHE A 294 -4.83 -40.03 -0.37
N THR A 295 -4.95 -39.90 -1.69
CA THR A 295 -4.09 -40.61 -2.65
C THR A 295 -2.66 -40.04 -2.69
N SER A 296 -2.50 -38.74 -2.48
CA SER A 296 -1.21 -38.04 -2.43
C SER A 296 -0.48 -38.25 -1.09
N ALA A 297 0.80 -38.63 -1.15
CA ALA A 297 1.66 -38.74 0.03
C ALA A 297 1.79 -37.39 0.77
N GLN A 298 1.99 -36.31 0.03
CA GLN A 298 2.10 -34.96 0.58
C GLN A 298 0.85 -34.55 1.38
N LEU A 299 -0.35 -34.92 0.89
CA LEU A 299 -1.60 -34.63 1.58
C LEU A 299 -1.76 -35.49 2.83
N ARG A 300 -1.38 -36.78 2.77
CA ARG A 300 -1.38 -37.66 3.95
C ARG A 300 -0.50 -37.08 5.06
N ASP A 301 0.69 -36.59 4.71
CA ASP A 301 1.62 -36.01 5.69
C ASP A 301 1.08 -34.68 6.25
N THR A 302 0.56 -33.80 5.39
CA THR A 302 0.00 -32.50 5.79
C THR A 302 -1.17 -32.66 6.75
N PHE A 303 -2.04 -33.65 6.49
CA PHE A 303 -3.24 -33.91 7.27
C PHE A 303 -3.07 -35.07 8.28
N ALA A 304 -1.83 -35.46 8.59
CA ALA A 304 -1.53 -36.43 9.64
C ALA A 304 -1.81 -35.85 11.04
N ASN A 305 -1.62 -34.54 11.21
CA ASN A 305 -1.94 -33.81 12.43
C ASN A 305 -3.47 -33.64 12.56
N GLU A 306 -4.01 -34.11 13.69
CA GLU A 306 -5.45 -34.13 13.94
C GLU A 306 -6.07 -32.73 14.06
N ASP A 307 -5.38 -31.78 14.68
CA ASP A 307 -5.87 -30.40 14.82
C ASP A 307 -5.96 -29.73 13.44
N VAL A 308 -4.92 -29.89 12.62
CA VAL A 308 -4.89 -29.36 11.24
C VAL A 308 -6.03 -29.94 10.41
N TYR A 309 -6.28 -31.25 10.52
CA TYR A 309 -7.40 -31.90 9.84
C TYR A 309 -8.73 -31.31 10.32
N ASN A 310 -8.97 -31.30 11.62
CA ASN A 310 -10.25 -30.89 12.19
C ASN A 310 -10.59 -29.42 11.91
N THR A 311 -9.59 -28.54 11.88
CA THR A 311 -9.77 -27.14 11.49
C THR A 311 -10.05 -27.02 10.00
N PHE A 312 -9.30 -27.71 9.13
CA PHE A 312 -9.50 -27.63 7.69
C PHE A 312 -10.86 -28.21 7.22
N PHE A 313 -11.32 -29.27 7.88
CA PHE A 313 -12.57 -29.98 7.58
C PHE A 313 -13.77 -29.49 8.40
N GLU A 314 -13.66 -28.39 9.13
CA GLU A 314 -14.71 -27.90 10.02
C GLU A 314 -16.08 -27.70 9.32
N GLY A 315 -16.07 -27.36 8.03
CA GLY A 315 -17.27 -27.16 7.22
C GLY A 315 -17.69 -28.35 6.34
N ILE A 316 -17.15 -29.55 6.56
CA ILE A 316 -17.51 -30.72 5.74
C ILE A 316 -18.99 -31.11 5.93
N GLN A 317 -19.65 -31.41 4.82
CA GLN A 317 -21.03 -31.90 4.82
C GLN A 317 -21.07 -33.23 4.09
N CYS A 318 -21.42 -34.30 4.81
CA CYS A 318 -21.57 -35.62 4.23
C CYS A 318 -23.00 -36.16 4.42
N LYS A 319 -23.46 -36.95 3.46
CA LYS A 319 -24.74 -37.66 3.49
C LYS A 319 -24.53 -39.13 3.14
N SER A 320 -25.37 -40.00 3.68
CA SER A 320 -25.40 -41.42 3.39
C SER A 320 -26.71 -41.78 2.71
N SER A 321 -26.66 -42.73 1.77
CA SER A 321 -27.85 -43.36 1.18
C SER A 321 -28.69 -44.15 2.18
N VAL A 322 -28.11 -44.52 3.33
CA VAL A 322 -28.76 -45.31 4.40
C VAL A 322 -28.84 -44.47 5.69
N PRO A 323 -30.01 -44.40 6.34
CA PRO A 323 -30.18 -43.66 7.60
C PRO A 323 -29.43 -44.31 8.77
N GLY A 324 -29.15 -43.53 9.81
CA GLY A 324 -28.49 -44.02 11.03
C GLY A 324 -26.96 -43.97 11.02
N THR A 325 -26.34 -43.64 9.89
CA THR A 325 -24.91 -43.31 9.82
C THR A 325 -24.62 -42.01 10.56
N ARG A 326 -23.59 -42.01 11.41
CA ARG A 326 -23.15 -40.83 12.14
C ARG A 326 -21.88 -40.27 11.51
N PHE A 327 -21.81 -38.96 11.40
CA PHE A 327 -20.66 -38.26 10.84
C PHE A 327 -19.99 -37.40 11.91
N THR A 328 -18.67 -37.43 11.92
CA THR A 328 -17.79 -36.49 12.62
C THR A 328 -17.04 -35.66 11.58
N LYS A 329 -16.21 -34.69 11.99
CA LYS A 329 -15.40 -33.89 11.03
C LYS A 329 -14.44 -34.75 10.19
N ARG A 330 -14.03 -35.93 10.69
CA ARG A 330 -13.00 -36.78 10.07
C ARG A 330 -13.46 -38.17 9.69
N HIS A 331 -14.42 -38.71 10.41
CA HIS A 331 -14.85 -40.10 10.27
C HIS A 331 -16.36 -40.22 10.16
N LEU A 332 -16.81 -41.26 9.48
CA LEU A 332 -18.15 -41.78 9.62
C LEU A 332 -18.15 -43.04 10.51
N GLN A 333 -19.27 -43.25 11.18
CA GLN A 333 -19.57 -44.47 11.92
C GLN A 333 -20.87 -45.05 11.40
N LEU A 334 -20.84 -46.33 11.05
CA LEU A 334 -22.02 -47.04 10.56
C LEU A 334 -22.96 -47.42 11.72
N PRO A 335 -24.27 -47.59 11.45
CA PRO A 335 -25.19 -48.07 12.47
C PRO A 335 -24.77 -49.44 12.99
N ASN A 336 -24.93 -49.63 14.29
CA ASN A 336 -24.67 -50.91 14.94
C ASN A 336 -25.88 -51.83 14.73
N ASP A 337 -26.01 -52.36 13.52
CA ASP A 337 -27.07 -53.31 13.15
C ASP A 337 -26.50 -54.69 12.78
N ASN A 338 -27.27 -55.74 13.08
CA ASN A 338 -26.93 -57.14 12.78
C ASN A 338 -27.17 -57.51 11.31
N LEU A 339 -27.44 -56.53 10.43
CA LEU A 339 -27.63 -56.77 9.00
C LEU A 339 -26.32 -57.27 8.38
N THR A 340 -26.37 -58.48 7.82
CA THR A 340 -25.19 -59.19 7.30
C THR A 340 -24.70 -58.63 5.97
N LYS A 341 -25.55 -57.98 5.18
CA LYS A 341 -25.17 -57.37 3.90
C LYS A 341 -25.87 -56.04 3.68
N GLN A 342 -25.09 -54.96 3.52
CA GLN A 342 -25.63 -53.64 3.21
C GLN A 342 -24.61 -52.78 2.49
N ASN A 343 -25.08 -51.95 1.57
CA ASN A 343 -24.26 -51.06 0.78
C ASN A 343 -24.59 -49.60 1.13
N TYR A 344 -23.56 -48.81 1.36
CA TYR A 344 -23.66 -47.40 1.70
C TYR A 344 -22.99 -46.58 0.60
N THR A 345 -23.68 -45.56 0.10
CA THR A 345 -23.09 -44.53 -0.75
C THR A 345 -22.95 -43.27 0.07
N ILE A 346 -21.73 -42.73 0.15
CA ILE A 346 -21.42 -41.56 0.97
C ILE A 346 -21.03 -40.41 0.06
N ASP A 347 -21.83 -39.34 0.10
CA ASP A 347 -21.61 -38.10 -0.65
C ASP A 347 -21.06 -37.04 0.29
N CYS A 348 -19.85 -36.56 0.04
CA CYS A 348 -19.21 -35.53 0.83
C CYS A 348 -18.92 -34.27 0.01
N LYS A 349 -19.12 -33.11 0.65
CA LYS A 349 -18.84 -31.79 0.10
C LYS A 349 -18.04 -30.97 1.10
N LEU A 350 -16.97 -30.34 0.62
CA LEU A 350 -16.18 -29.39 1.39
C LEU A 350 -15.87 -28.20 0.48
N TYR A 351 -16.45 -27.03 0.79
CA TYR A 351 -16.34 -25.82 -0.01
C TYR A 351 -16.69 -26.08 -1.49
N GLY A 352 -15.71 -26.00 -2.39
CA GLY A 352 -15.84 -26.25 -3.82
C GLY A 352 -15.53 -27.68 -4.27
N CYS A 353 -15.09 -28.57 -3.39
CA CYS A 353 -14.89 -29.99 -3.69
C CYS A 353 -16.13 -30.82 -3.38
N GLN A 354 -16.32 -31.87 -4.16
CA GLN A 354 -17.30 -32.92 -3.90
C GLN A 354 -16.68 -34.27 -4.27
N TRP A 355 -16.92 -35.29 -3.46
CA TRP A 355 -16.51 -36.66 -3.75
C TRP A 355 -17.54 -37.67 -3.21
N GLU A 356 -17.58 -38.83 -3.86
CA GLU A 356 -18.41 -39.97 -3.48
C GLU A 356 -17.49 -41.19 -3.23
N PHE A 357 -17.84 -42.02 -2.25
CA PHE A 357 -17.27 -43.36 -2.11
C PHE A 357 -18.32 -44.33 -1.57
N ARG A 358 -18.06 -45.63 -1.76
CA ARG A 358 -18.99 -46.71 -1.40
C ARG A 358 -18.41 -47.62 -0.35
N ILE A 359 -19.29 -48.11 0.53
CA ILE A 359 -18.95 -49.08 1.57
C ILE A 359 -19.83 -50.30 1.43
N PHE A 360 -19.21 -51.47 1.30
CA PHE A 360 -19.85 -52.77 1.21
C PHE A 360 -19.64 -53.51 2.54
N LYS A 361 -20.69 -53.56 3.37
CA LYS A 361 -20.74 -54.43 4.55
C LYS A 361 -21.10 -55.84 4.08
N GLN A 362 -20.19 -56.79 4.24
CA GLN A 362 -20.36 -58.18 3.81
C GLN A 362 -20.30 -59.12 5.02
N PRO A 363 -21.00 -60.27 4.96
CA PRO A 363 -20.92 -61.26 6.03
C PRO A 363 -19.50 -61.81 6.12
N GLU A 364 -19.08 -62.19 7.33
CA GLU A 364 -17.88 -63.01 7.51
C GLU A 364 -18.11 -64.34 6.79
N SER A 365 -17.61 -64.45 5.56
CA SER A 365 -17.54 -65.73 4.90
C SER A 365 -16.37 -66.46 5.54
N ALA A 366 -16.68 -67.51 6.31
CA ALA A 366 -15.71 -68.52 6.65
C ALA A 366 -15.06 -68.99 5.34
N CYS A 367 -13.78 -68.70 5.17
CA CYS A 367 -12.98 -69.26 4.09
C CYS A 367 -12.87 -70.77 4.35
N ILE A 368 -13.87 -71.53 3.89
CA ILE A 368 -13.92 -72.99 3.99
C ILE A 368 -14.19 -73.51 2.57
N LEU A 369 -13.11 -74.05 1.98
CA LEU A 369 -13.00 -74.88 0.78
C LEU A 369 -13.18 -74.25 -0.63
N CYS A 370 -12.05 -73.90 -1.24
CA CYS A 370 -11.51 -74.43 -2.52
C CYS A 370 -10.24 -73.61 -2.85
N CYS A 371 -9.01 -74.12 -2.78
CA CYS A 371 -8.48 -75.23 -3.55
C CYS A 371 -7.23 -75.85 -2.90
N CYS A 372 -7.39 -77.06 -2.35
CA CYS A 372 -6.36 -78.09 -2.49
C CYS A 372 -6.29 -78.46 -3.98
N LYS A 373 -5.37 -77.85 -4.74
CA LYS A 373 -4.80 -78.38 -6.00
C LYS A 373 -3.73 -77.42 -6.54
N CYS A 374 -2.60 -77.38 -5.85
CA CYS A 374 -1.28 -77.21 -6.47
C CYS A 374 -0.29 -77.98 -5.61
N LEU A 375 -0.23 -79.30 -5.87
CA LEU A 375 0.95 -80.11 -5.59
C LEU A 375 2.16 -79.52 -6.33
N HIS A 376 3.32 -79.66 -5.69
CA HIS A 376 4.68 -79.62 -6.25
C HIS A 376 5.33 -78.25 -6.49
N VAL A 377 6.11 -77.82 -5.48
CA VAL A 377 7.49 -77.39 -5.73
C VAL A 377 8.42 -78.07 -4.72
N HIS A 378 9.50 -78.62 -5.28
CA HIS A 378 10.56 -79.41 -4.68
C HIS A 378 11.36 -78.71 -3.57
N LYS A 379 11.81 -79.55 -2.62
CA LYS A 379 13.11 -79.59 -1.89
C LYS A 379 14.07 -78.40 -2.06
N LEU A 380 14.54 -77.88 -0.92
CA LEU A 380 15.81 -78.33 -0.31
C LEU A 380 15.74 -78.22 1.21
#